data_AF-A0A933K7U7-F1
#
_entry.id   AF-A0A933K7U7-F1
#
_cell.length_a   1.000
_cell.length_b   1.000
_cell.length_c   1.000
_cell.angle_alpha   90.00
_cell.angle_beta   90.00
_cell.angle_gamma   90.00
#
_symmetry.space_group_name_H-M   'P 1'
#
loop_
_entity.id
_entity.type
_entity.pdbx_description
1 polymer ?
#
loop_
_entity_poly.entity_id
_entity_poly.type
_entity_poly.pdbx_seq_one_letter_code
_entity_poly.pdbx_strand_id
1 'polypeptide(L)'
;MPDQDEPATEALGPPRKIGHYKVIKRIGSGGMGSVYKALDEPLGRHVAVKFLSEDLAADHTCRARFLREGKVAASDETHPRIVTIHALVEEGTAVAIVMELLEGPTLQELVKKQGPLPEAAVLKYLGQAVEGLDAKAARGIIHRDIKPSNLMLDSRQEVKLTDFGLSKCLEECTRLTQTDSSLGTPSYMAPEQAENAEGVDLRADVYALGCTGYFLLTGNPPYRGPHAGAVFMKHKQDPVPDVRKERPEVTAATAELLGWMMAKSPDSRPQDYAAVKEALDRCAAPADRPDVKARKPAAPPLKSDVAATVPKGMGTPRGTPVPPRVDAGAAPTTEKVGAAAGPVAGAPPKPGSGPSTAGKTRVQLAPVGVVARLTRNPRLKAGLAVAVLVGYWLVGGGEPGMVLVPGGTYDFSRDGTDRKLYVSSFHIDRYEVTNAEYARFEPNHKFPKDQGQHPATAIAHDRMRDYAARLGKRLPTPDEWEVAARGPDGHDYPWGNDYVPGGANLKWSGEGAARPVGSFRKDCSAFGCYDMAGNVMELTHDGVKEHLRGGCFDSKPEKDLLVPFTGFFTYHHDELGFRLAKDVSLLRTILDWLKLLLALALIVAVVWIL
;
A
#
# COMPACT_ATOMS: atom_id res chain seq x y z
N MET A 1 -59.55 5.55 15.98
CA MET A 1 -58.82 5.39 14.72
C MET A 1 -57.37 5.75 14.99
N PRO A 2 -56.42 4.92 14.55
CA PRO A 2 -55.00 5.19 14.74
C PRO A 2 -54.61 6.32 13.78
N ASP A 3 -53.90 7.33 14.29
CA ASP A 3 -53.27 8.32 13.44
C ASP A 3 -52.07 7.68 12.76
N GLN A 4 -52.00 7.96 11.46
CA GLN A 4 -51.28 7.16 10.47
C GLN A 4 -49.78 7.35 10.58
N ASP A 5 -49.07 6.23 10.46
CA ASP A 5 -47.65 6.16 10.15
C ASP A 5 -47.34 7.00 8.90
N GLU A 6 -46.65 8.14 9.09
CA GLU A 6 -45.75 8.64 8.05
C GLU A 6 -44.43 7.86 8.14
N PRO A 7 -43.99 7.17 7.08
CA PRO A 7 -42.64 6.64 7.05
C PRO A 7 -41.70 7.83 6.85
N ALA A 8 -41.14 8.33 7.95
CA ALA A 8 -39.91 9.10 7.87
C ALA A 8 -38.89 8.24 7.12
N THR A 9 -38.38 8.77 6.01
CA THR A 9 -37.27 8.23 5.24
C THR A 9 -36.04 8.16 6.15
N GLU A 10 -35.96 7.11 6.98
CA GLU A 10 -34.80 6.79 7.80
C GLU A 10 -33.69 6.37 6.82
N ALA A 11 -32.70 7.24 6.66
CA ALA A 11 -31.42 6.84 6.10
C ALA A 11 -30.98 5.53 6.78
N LEU A 12 -30.68 4.49 5.99
CA LEU A 12 -30.35 3.15 6.46
C LEU A 12 -29.34 3.22 7.61
N GLY A 13 -29.82 3.07 8.85
CA GLY A 13 -28.97 2.93 10.02
C GLY A 13 -28.27 1.56 10.03
N PRO A 14 -27.22 1.36 10.84
CA PRO A 14 -26.59 0.05 10.96
C PRO A 14 -27.62 -0.99 11.40
N PRO A 15 -27.37 -2.28 11.14
CA PRO A 15 -28.30 -3.33 11.50
C PRO A 15 -28.62 -3.28 13.01
N ARG A 16 -29.89 -3.47 13.37
CA ARG A 16 -30.37 -3.46 14.78
C ARG A 16 -29.61 -4.46 15.67
N LYS A 17 -28.97 -5.45 15.06
CA LYS A 17 -28.14 -6.46 15.70
C LYS A 17 -27.02 -6.88 14.75
N ILE A 18 -25.82 -7.09 15.28
CA ILE A 18 -24.69 -7.66 14.54
C ILE A 18 -24.09 -8.79 15.38
N GLY A 19 -24.04 -10.02 14.84
CA GLY A 19 -23.78 -11.21 15.63
C GLY A 19 -24.70 -11.33 16.85
N HIS A 20 -24.11 -11.33 18.06
CA HIS A 20 -24.83 -11.34 19.34
C HIS A 20 -24.88 -9.97 20.03
N TYR A 21 -24.50 -8.90 19.32
CA TYR A 21 -24.50 -7.54 19.83
C TYR A 21 -25.76 -6.81 19.38
N LYS A 22 -26.63 -6.49 20.34
CA LYS A 22 -27.83 -5.69 20.09
C LYS A 22 -27.48 -4.21 20.14
N VAL A 23 -27.62 -3.51 19.01
CA VAL A 23 -27.32 -2.07 18.93
C VAL A 23 -28.40 -1.29 19.69
N ILE A 24 -27.98 -0.40 20.60
CA ILE A 24 -28.90 0.36 21.46
C ILE A 24 -29.03 1.80 20.96
N LYS A 25 -27.90 2.52 20.87
CA LYS A 25 -27.90 3.93 20.45
C LYS A 25 -26.55 4.35 19.89
N ARG A 26 -26.54 5.32 18.98
CA ARG A 26 -25.31 5.97 18.51
C ARG A 26 -24.72 6.79 19.65
N ILE A 27 -23.42 6.67 19.86
CA ILE A 27 -22.66 7.43 20.88
C ILE A 27 -21.56 8.30 20.27
N GLY A 28 -21.19 8.07 19.00
CA GLY A 28 -20.25 8.92 18.27
C GLY A 28 -20.34 8.72 16.76
N SER A 29 -19.80 9.68 16.01
CA SER A 29 -19.68 9.61 14.55
C SER A 29 -18.45 10.39 14.10
N GLY A 30 -17.73 9.87 13.10
CA GLY A 30 -16.56 10.50 12.51
C GLY A 30 -16.33 10.06 11.06
N GLY A 31 -15.24 10.50 10.44
CA GLY A 31 -14.96 10.25 9.02
C GLY A 31 -14.83 8.76 8.64
N MET A 32 -14.40 7.90 9.59
CA MET A 32 -14.29 6.46 9.38
C MET A 32 -15.62 5.71 9.56
N GLY A 33 -16.65 6.35 10.12
CA GLY A 33 -17.91 5.69 10.45
C GLY A 33 -18.45 6.08 11.83
N SER A 34 -19.26 5.21 12.40
CA SER A 34 -20.10 5.55 13.57
C SER A 34 -19.92 4.57 14.72
N VAL A 35 -19.90 5.09 15.94
CA VAL A 35 -19.75 4.31 17.17
C VAL A 35 -21.09 4.22 17.88
N TYR A 36 -21.48 3.01 18.28
CA TYR A 36 -22.73 2.72 18.95
C TYR A 36 -22.50 2.02 20.28
N LYS A 37 -23.34 2.32 21.27
CA LYS A 37 -23.50 1.47 22.46
C LYS A 37 -24.32 0.25 22.05
N ALA A 38 -23.83 -0.93 22.38
CA ALA A 38 -24.54 -2.19 22.16
C ALA A 38 -24.53 -3.06 23.43
N LEU A 39 -25.45 -4.02 23.49
CA LEU A 39 -25.49 -5.07 24.51
C LEU A 39 -24.92 -6.36 23.93
N ASP A 40 -23.86 -6.87 24.53
CA ASP A 40 -23.35 -8.23 24.34
C ASP A 40 -24.33 -9.17 25.06
N GLU A 41 -25.28 -9.74 24.32
CA GLU A 41 -26.42 -10.48 24.91
C GLU A 41 -26.00 -11.72 25.72
N PRO A 42 -25.03 -12.55 25.26
CA PRO A 42 -24.57 -13.71 26.03
C PRO A 42 -23.89 -13.33 27.35
N LEU A 43 -23.10 -12.25 27.37
CA LEU A 43 -22.37 -11.82 28.57
C LEU A 43 -23.13 -10.81 29.43
N GLY A 44 -24.27 -10.29 28.95
CA GLY A 44 -25.09 -9.31 29.66
C GLY A 44 -24.38 -7.97 29.93
N ARG A 45 -23.37 -7.61 29.11
CA ARG A 45 -22.56 -6.40 29.31
C ARG A 45 -22.71 -5.40 28.16
N HIS A 46 -22.52 -4.14 28.45
CA HIS A 46 -22.49 -3.10 27.43
C HIS A 46 -21.11 -2.98 26.78
N VAL A 47 -21.10 -2.79 25.47
CA VAL A 47 -19.89 -2.63 24.64
C VAL A 47 -20.05 -1.43 23.71
N ALA A 48 -18.93 -0.90 23.21
CA ALA A 48 -18.92 0.05 22.11
C ALA A 48 -18.63 -0.69 20.81
N VAL A 49 -19.38 -0.37 19.76
CA VAL A 49 -19.24 -0.98 18.42
C VAL A 49 -19.00 0.13 17.41
N LYS A 50 -17.80 0.19 16.85
CA LYS A 50 -17.43 1.12 15.79
C LYS A 50 -17.62 0.47 14.45
N PHE A 51 -18.64 0.90 13.73
CA PHE A 51 -18.92 0.50 12.35
C PHE A 51 -18.11 1.37 11.39
N LEU A 52 -17.50 0.72 10.41
CA LEU A 52 -16.93 1.38 9.24
C LEU A 52 -18.08 1.99 8.41
N SER A 53 -17.88 3.18 7.83
CA SER A 53 -18.90 3.78 6.93
C SER A 53 -19.15 2.87 5.72
N GLU A 54 -20.35 2.96 5.13
CA GLU A 54 -20.72 2.11 3.99
C GLU A 54 -19.75 2.25 2.81
N ASP A 55 -19.35 3.49 2.47
CA ASP A 55 -18.39 3.77 1.40
C ASP A 55 -17.03 3.10 1.64
N LEU A 56 -16.52 3.18 2.88
CA LEU A 56 -15.23 2.56 3.25
C LEU A 56 -15.34 1.04 3.43
N ALA A 57 -16.52 0.53 3.79
CA ALA A 57 -16.78 -0.90 3.91
C ALA A 57 -16.97 -1.58 2.55
N ALA A 58 -17.46 -0.84 1.55
CA ALA A 58 -17.57 -1.29 0.16
C ALA A 58 -16.20 -1.36 -0.54
N ASP A 59 -15.25 -0.51 -0.15
CA ASP A 59 -13.87 -0.61 -0.61
C ASP A 59 -13.16 -1.78 0.09
N HIS A 60 -12.88 -2.84 -0.68
CA HIS A 60 -12.17 -4.03 -0.22
C HIS A 60 -10.81 -3.74 0.40
N THR A 61 -10.08 -2.73 -0.09
CA THR A 61 -8.77 -2.30 0.44
C THR A 61 -8.94 -1.69 1.83
N CYS A 62 -9.89 -0.77 1.98
CA CYS A 62 -10.18 -0.11 3.24
C CYS A 62 -10.72 -1.07 4.29
N ARG A 63 -11.62 -1.97 3.89
CA ARG A 63 -12.11 -3.07 4.74
C ARG A 63 -10.98 -4.00 5.19
N ALA A 64 -10.16 -4.49 4.27
CA ALA A 64 -9.08 -5.43 4.61
C ALA A 64 -8.04 -4.78 5.55
N ARG A 65 -7.71 -3.50 5.32
CA ARG A 65 -6.82 -2.75 6.21
C ARG A 65 -7.45 -2.52 7.58
N PHE A 66 -8.70 -2.07 7.63
CA PHE A 66 -9.42 -1.83 8.89
C PHE A 66 -9.47 -3.09 9.75
N LEU A 67 -9.76 -4.25 9.15
CA LEU A 67 -9.73 -5.54 9.84
C LEU A 67 -8.31 -5.95 10.25
N ARG A 68 -7.28 -5.68 9.43
CA ARG A 68 -5.89 -5.96 9.77
C ARG A 68 -5.42 -5.13 10.98
N GLU A 69 -5.63 -3.82 10.96
CA GLU A 69 -5.26 -2.95 12.08
C GLU A 69 -6.05 -3.31 13.34
N GLY A 70 -7.35 -3.61 13.18
CA GLY A 70 -8.16 -4.14 14.28
C GLY A 70 -7.60 -5.44 14.86
N LYS A 71 -7.07 -6.36 14.03
CA LYS A 71 -6.45 -7.62 14.50
C LYS A 71 -5.16 -7.35 15.26
N VAL A 72 -4.31 -6.48 14.74
CA VAL A 72 -3.04 -6.10 15.38
C VAL A 72 -3.29 -5.43 16.73
N ALA A 73 -4.28 -4.53 16.81
CA ALA A 73 -4.67 -3.88 18.05
C ALA A 73 -5.32 -4.86 19.06
N ALA A 74 -6.05 -5.87 18.58
CA ALA A 74 -6.72 -6.88 19.41
C ALA A 74 -5.83 -8.04 19.87
N SER A 75 -4.75 -8.35 19.16
CA SER A 75 -3.86 -9.50 19.48
C SER A 75 -2.96 -9.29 20.69
N ASP A 76 -2.96 -8.08 21.25
CA ASP A 76 -2.07 -7.71 22.34
C ASP A 76 -2.72 -7.83 23.71
N GLU A 77 -1.88 -8.00 24.73
CA GLU A 77 -2.27 -7.99 26.13
C GLU A 77 -3.00 -6.70 26.52
N THR A 78 -4.02 -6.86 27.36
CA THR A 78 -4.83 -5.76 27.89
C THR A 78 -3.96 -4.79 28.69
N HIS A 79 -4.00 -3.50 28.35
CA HIS A 79 -3.26 -2.46 29.07
C HIS A 79 -4.22 -1.45 29.71
N PRO A 80 -4.00 -1.00 30.97
CA PRO A 80 -4.91 -0.08 31.66
C PRO A 80 -5.10 1.29 30.98
N ARG A 81 -4.20 1.68 30.06
CA ARG A 81 -4.24 2.95 29.32
C ARG A 81 -4.68 2.83 27.87
N ILE A 82 -5.14 1.66 27.44
CA ILE A 82 -5.56 1.41 26.05
C ILE A 82 -6.93 0.75 26.08
N VAL A 83 -7.84 1.21 25.21
CA VAL A 83 -9.15 0.57 25.05
C VAL A 83 -8.98 -0.86 24.55
N THR A 84 -9.62 -1.78 25.26
CA THR A 84 -9.62 -3.20 24.96
C THR A 84 -10.54 -3.48 23.79
N ILE A 85 -10.02 -4.10 22.75
CA ILE A 85 -10.82 -4.64 21.65
C ILE A 85 -11.26 -6.05 22.04
N HIS A 86 -12.58 -6.30 21.98
CA HIS A 86 -13.18 -7.58 22.32
C HIS A 86 -13.35 -8.48 21.10
N ALA A 87 -13.71 -7.92 19.95
CA ALA A 87 -13.94 -8.68 18.74
C ALA A 87 -13.86 -7.81 17.48
N LEU A 88 -13.63 -8.47 16.35
CA LEU A 88 -13.85 -7.92 15.02
C LEU A 88 -15.05 -8.64 14.43
N VAL A 89 -15.94 -7.89 13.80
CA VAL A 89 -17.18 -8.43 13.25
C VAL A 89 -17.27 -8.07 11.78
N GLU A 90 -17.56 -9.07 10.97
CA GLU A 90 -17.69 -8.97 9.53
C GLU A 90 -18.93 -9.79 9.13
N GLU A 91 -20.05 -9.10 8.91
CA GLU A 91 -21.34 -9.72 8.62
C GLU A 91 -22.03 -8.99 7.46
N GLY A 92 -22.13 -9.66 6.32
CA GLY A 92 -22.64 -9.05 5.08
C GLY A 92 -21.76 -7.87 4.64
N THR A 93 -22.35 -6.67 4.58
CA THR A 93 -21.66 -5.41 4.28
C THR A 93 -21.18 -4.68 5.54
N ALA A 94 -21.58 -5.12 6.73
CA ALA A 94 -21.21 -4.48 7.98
C ALA A 94 -19.83 -4.96 8.45
N VAL A 95 -18.92 -4.00 8.63
CA VAL A 95 -17.58 -4.22 9.19
C VAL A 95 -17.47 -3.40 10.47
N ALA A 96 -17.17 -4.04 11.59
CA ALA A 96 -17.16 -3.37 12.88
C ALA A 96 -16.07 -3.89 13.83
N ILE A 97 -15.65 -3.02 14.74
CA ILE A 97 -14.79 -3.35 15.88
C ILE A 97 -15.60 -3.20 17.16
N VAL A 98 -15.64 -4.27 17.94
CA VAL A 98 -16.29 -4.32 19.25
C VAL A 98 -15.22 -4.10 20.31
N MET A 99 -15.45 -3.15 21.19
CA MET A 99 -14.49 -2.72 22.22
C MET A 99 -15.20 -2.43 23.54
N GLU A 100 -14.42 -2.31 24.61
CA GLU A 100 -14.95 -1.91 25.91
C GLU A 100 -15.66 -0.55 25.80
N LEU A 101 -16.78 -0.42 26.52
CA LEU A 101 -17.50 0.85 26.59
C LEU A 101 -16.92 1.70 27.74
N LEU A 102 -16.35 2.86 27.41
CA LEU A 102 -15.99 3.87 28.39
C LEU A 102 -17.17 4.81 28.65
N GLU A 103 -17.55 5.00 29.91
CA GLU A 103 -18.66 5.85 30.30
C GLU A 103 -18.24 7.31 30.59
N GLY A 104 -16.95 7.57 30.77
CA GLY A 104 -16.43 8.92 31.00
C GLY A 104 -16.29 9.75 29.72
N PRO A 105 -16.11 11.07 29.85
CA PRO A 105 -15.96 11.96 28.71
C PRO A 105 -14.58 11.85 28.05
N THR A 106 -14.49 12.26 26.80
CA THR A 106 -13.21 12.61 26.17
C THR A 106 -12.58 13.82 26.87
N LEU A 107 -11.26 13.97 26.79
CA LEU A 107 -10.60 15.19 27.30
C LEU A 107 -11.05 16.44 26.53
N GLN A 108 -11.46 16.29 25.26
CA GLN A 108 -12.08 17.39 24.49
C GLN A 108 -13.39 17.87 25.13
N GLU A 109 -14.28 16.94 25.46
CA GLU A 109 -15.55 17.24 26.12
C GLU A 109 -15.34 17.79 27.53
N LEU A 110 -14.33 17.29 28.24
CA LEU A 110 -13.95 17.79 29.56
C LEU A 110 -13.58 19.28 29.51
N VAL A 111 -12.69 19.65 28.58
CA VAL A 111 -12.30 21.06 28.35
C VAL A 111 -13.48 21.89 27.88
N LYS A 112 -14.31 21.37 26.98
CA LYS A 112 -15.51 22.08 26.52
C LYS A 112 -16.48 22.38 27.67
N LYS A 113 -16.58 21.49 28.65
CA LYS A 113 -17.48 21.61 29.81
C LYS A 113 -16.91 22.50 30.91
N GLN A 114 -15.62 22.39 31.22
CA GLN A 114 -15.00 23.01 32.40
C GLN A 114 -14.08 24.19 32.06
N GLY A 115 -13.81 24.42 30.78
CA GLY A 115 -12.73 25.28 30.34
C GLY A 115 -11.38 24.56 30.40
N PRO A 116 -10.28 25.31 30.22
CA PRO A 116 -8.96 24.69 30.22
C PRO A 116 -8.55 24.20 31.61
N LEU A 117 -7.75 23.14 31.64
CA LEU A 117 -7.50 22.33 32.82
C LEU A 117 -6.30 22.83 33.64
N PRO A 118 -6.26 22.53 34.96
CA PRO A 118 -5.08 22.79 35.78
C PRO A 118 -3.84 22.04 35.26
N GLU A 119 -2.68 22.68 35.33
CA GLU A 119 -1.39 22.14 34.84
C GLU A 119 -1.09 20.74 35.39
N ALA A 120 -1.26 20.54 36.70
CA ALA A 120 -1.04 19.25 37.34
C ALA A 120 -1.92 18.12 36.78
N ALA A 121 -3.17 18.43 36.42
CA ALA A 121 -4.08 17.47 35.79
C ALA A 121 -3.63 17.14 34.36
N VAL A 122 -3.20 18.16 33.59
CA VAL A 122 -2.68 17.95 32.23
C VAL A 122 -1.43 17.07 32.26
N LEU A 123 -0.45 17.38 33.10
CA LEU A 123 0.78 16.56 33.22
C LEU A 123 0.46 15.11 33.58
N LYS A 124 -0.49 14.88 34.50
CA LYS A 124 -0.97 13.54 34.85
C LYS A 124 -1.58 12.82 33.63
N TYR A 125 -2.46 13.48 32.89
CA TYR A 125 -3.13 12.89 31.72
C TYR A 125 -2.15 12.60 30.57
N LEU A 126 -1.19 13.48 30.33
CA LEU A 126 -0.12 13.23 29.35
C LEU A 126 0.74 12.05 29.77
N GLY A 127 1.11 11.93 31.05
CA GLY A 127 1.86 10.79 31.58
C GLY A 127 1.13 9.46 31.36
N GLN A 128 -0.17 9.43 31.67
CA GLN A 128 -1.02 8.25 31.43
C GLN A 128 -1.15 7.90 29.94
N ALA A 129 -1.19 8.90 29.05
CA ALA A 129 -1.18 8.66 27.61
C ALA A 129 0.17 8.09 27.14
N VAL A 130 1.30 8.60 27.66
CA VAL A 130 2.64 8.08 27.36
C VAL A 130 2.77 6.62 27.79
N GLU A 131 2.27 6.25 28.97
CA GLU A 131 2.22 4.84 29.42
C GLU A 131 1.51 3.93 28.41
N GLY A 132 0.39 4.38 27.83
CA GLY A 132 -0.33 3.64 26.79
C GLY A 132 0.40 3.56 25.45
N LEU A 133 1.08 4.64 25.05
CA LEU A 133 1.83 4.68 23.80
C LEU A 133 3.09 3.80 23.87
N ASP A 134 3.82 3.86 24.98
CA ASP A 134 5.05 3.10 25.20
C ASP A 134 4.80 1.58 25.17
N ALA A 135 3.67 1.13 25.73
CA ALA A 135 3.26 -0.27 25.75
C ALA A 135 3.14 -0.91 24.35
N LYS A 136 2.97 -0.09 23.30
CA LYS A 136 2.83 -0.54 21.89
C LYS A 136 4.06 -0.22 21.04
N ALA A 137 4.86 0.75 21.47
CA ALA A 137 6.04 1.25 20.76
C ALA A 137 7.05 0.14 20.44
N ALA A 138 7.31 -0.75 21.42
CA ALA A 138 8.25 -1.87 21.28
C ALA A 138 7.86 -2.87 20.17
N ARG A 139 6.60 -2.87 19.73
CA ARG A 139 6.09 -3.71 18.64
C ARG A 139 5.98 -2.95 17.31
N GLY A 140 6.49 -1.72 17.25
CA GLY A 140 6.42 -0.86 16.07
C GLY A 140 5.02 -0.31 15.76
N ILE A 141 4.08 -0.41 16.71
CA ILE A 141 2.72 0.11 16.53
C ILE A 141 2.68 1.56 17.03
N ILE A 142 2.38 2.48 16.12
CA ILE A 142 2.29 3.93 16.35
C ILE A 142 0.82 4.34 16.24
N HIS A 143 0.35 5.27 17.07
CA HIS A 143 -1.06 5.65 17.11
C HIS A 143 -1.48 6.55 15.94
N ARG A 144 -0.66 7.51 15.52
CA ARG A 144 -0.84 8.43 14.36
C ARG A 144 -2.04 9.38 14.39
N ASP A 145 -2.89 9.34 15.42
CA ASP A 145 -4.07 10.22 15.54
C ASP A 145 -4.31 10.59 17.02
N ILE A 146 -3.26 11.02 17.70
CA ILE A 146 -3.37 11.52 19.07
C ILE A 146 -4.04 12.89 19.06
N LYS A 147 -5.17 13.00 19.77
CA LYS A 147 -5.94 14.24 19.94
C LYS A 147 -6.85 14.15 21.16
N PRO A 148 -7.32 15.29 21.71
CA PRO A 148 -8.19 15.30 22.89
C PRO A 148 -9.46 14.45 22.80
N SER A 149 -10.00 14.20 21.59
CA SER A 149 -11.17 13.33 21.39
C SER A 149 -10.86 11.83 21.40
N ASN A 150 -9.59 11.43 21.27
CA ASN A 150 -9.17 10.03 21.33
C ASN A 150 -8.56 9.65 22.70
N LEU A 151 -8.57 10.58 23.66
CA LEU A 151 -8.19 10.35 25.05
C LEU A 151 -9.45 10.44 25.90
N MET A 152 -9.91 9.30 26.42
CA MET A 152 -11.13 9.20 27.22
C MET A 152 -10.82 8.90 28.68
N LEU A 153 -11.64 9.43 29.59
CA LEU A 153 -11.57 9.08 30.99
C LEU A 153 -12.40 7.82 31.27
N ASP A 154 -11.85 6.92 32.08
CA ASP A 154 -12.58 5.78 32.60
C ASP A 154 -13.34 6.12 33.91
N SER A 155 -13.97 5.12 34.51
CA SER A 155 -14.69 5.27 35.78
C SER A 155 -13.80 5.70 36.96
N ARG A 156 -12.48 5.53 36.85
CA ARG A 156 -11.47 5.93 37.86
C ARG A 156 -10.85 7.29 37.55
N GLN A 157 -11.37 8.02 36.56
CA GLN A 157 -10.81 9.30 36.10
C GLN A 157 -9.37 9.17 35.59
N GLU A 158 -9.08 8.04 34.96
CA GLU A 158 -7.79 7.81 34.31
C GLU A 158 -7.93 7.73 32.79
N VAL A 159 -6.90 8.17 32.08
CA VAL A 159 -6.90 8.23 30.62
C VAL A 159 -6.76 6.84 30.02
N LYS A 160 -7.60 6.56 29.02
CA LYS A 160 -7.46 5.48 28.06
C LYS A 160 -7.43 6.03 26.64
N LEU A 161 -6.50 5.52 25.85
CA LEU A 161 -6.37 5.78 24.42
C LEU A 161 -7.39 4.95 23.64
N THR A 162 -8.14 5.61 22.76
CA THR A 162 -9.08 4.98 21.83
C THR A 162 -8.54 5.03 20.40
N ASP A 163 -9.02 4.18 19.51
CA ASP A 163 -8.67 4.19 18.08
C ASP A 163 -7.17 3.95 17.75
N PHE A 164 -6.47 3.24 18.64
CA PHE A 164 -5.06 2.89 18.47
C PHE A 164 -4.83 2.11 17.17
N GLY A 165 -3.98 2.61 16.27
CA GLY A 165 -3.61 1.94 15.01
C GLY A 165 -4.68 1.99 13.90
N LEU A 166 -5.91 2.41 14.19
CA LEU A 166 -6.99 2.46 13.19
C LEU A 166 -6.86 3.64 12.20
N SER A 167 -6.04 4.63 12.54
CA SER A 167 -5.81 5.88 11.79
C SER A 167 -4.97 5.73 10.52
N LYS A 168 -4.02 4.77 10.49
CA LYS A 168 -3.24 4.46 9.27
C LYS A 168 -4.16 4.04 8.12
N CYS A 169 -5.24 3.33 8.44
CA CYS A 169 -6.29 3.00 7.47
C CYS A 169 -6.91 4.27 6.87
N LEU A 170 -7.17 5.30 7.68
CA LEU A 170 -7.82 6.53 7.24
C LEU A 170 -6.91 7.39 6.36
N GLU A 171 -5.65 7.60 6.71
CA GLU A 171 -4.70 8.40 5.90
C GLU A 171 -4.51 7.83 4.50
N GLU A 172 -4.42 6.51 4.38
CA GLU A 172 -4.25 5.84 3.09
C GLU A 172 -5.59 5.68 2.32
N CYS A 173 -6.72 5.48 3.01
CA CYS A 173 -8.04 5.40 2.37
C CYS A 173 -8.58 6.77 1.91
N THR A 174 -8.34 7.82 2.67
CA THR A 174 -8.75 9.19 2.28
C THR A 174 -7.84 9.79 1.20
N ARG A 175 -6.56 9.40 1.14
CA ARG A 175 -5.68 9.73 0.00
C ARG A 175 -6.19 9.17 -1.32
N LEU A 176 -6.92 8.05 -1.29
CA LEU A 176 -7.47 7.40 -2.48
C LEU A 176 -8.76 8.08 -3.00
N THR A 177 -9.49 8.83 -2.16
CA THR A 177 -10.90 9.19 -2.48
C THR A 177 -11.22 10.62 -2.89
N GLN A 178 -10.42 11.67 -2.60
CA GLN A 178 -10.51 13.00 -3.26
C GLN A 178 -9.66 14.05 -2.55
N THR A 179 -9.07 14.95 -3.36
CA THR A 179 -8.58 16.28 -2.98
C THR A 179 -9.72 17.15 -2.40
N ASP A 180 -9.37 17.92 -1.36
CA ASP A 180 -10.03 19.17 -0.91
C ASP A 180 -11.25 19.19 0.03
N SER A 181 -11.76 18.11 0.63
CA SER A 181 -12.83 18.29 1.64
C SER A 181 -12.97 17.31 2.81
N SER A 182 -12.22 16.20 2.86
CA SER A 182 -12.37 15.17 3.92
C SER A 182 -11.17 15.02 4.87
N LEU A 183 -10.07 15.75 4.64
CA LEU A 183 -9.04 15.88 5.66
C LEU A 183 -9.65 16.68 6.82
N GLY A 184 -10.04 15.99 7.90
CA GLY A 184 -10.39 16.64 9.15
C GLY A 184 -9.34 17.69 9.52
N THR A 185 -9.72 18.71 10.28
CA THR A 185 -8.81 19.81 10.60
C THR A 185 -7.50 19.25 11.18
N PRO A 186 -6.32 19.50 10.56
CA PRO A 186 -5.05 18.89 10.93
C PRO A 186 -4.46 19.51 12.21
N SER A 187 -5.32 19.91 13.16
CA SER A 187 -4.99 20.69 14.37
C SER A 187 -3.98 20.05 15.32
N TYR A 188 -3.71 18.75 15.14
CA TYR A 188 -2.79 17.97 15.97
C TYR A 188 -1.80 17.14 15.13
N MET A 189 -1.88 17.24 13.80
CA MET A 189 -1.10 16.40 12.89
C MET A 189 0.37 16.84 12.88
N ALA A 190 1.30 15.90 12.99
CA ALA A 190 2.72 16.20 12.86
C ALA A 190 3.07 16.57 11.41
N PRO A 191 3.97 17.55 11.17
CA PRO A 191 4.29 18.02 9.81
C PRO A 191 4.70 16.90 8.86
N GLU A 192 5.50 15.96 9.35
CA GLU A 192 6.01 14.83 8.57
C GLU A 192 4.93 13.82 8.17
N GLN A 193 3.80 13.73 8.89
CA GLN A 193 2.71 12.80 8.54
C GLN A 193 2.08 13.12 7.18
N ALA A 194 2.01 14.41 6.83
CA ALA A 194 1.47 14.83 5.55
C ALA A 194 2.52 14.83 4.42
N GLU A 195 3.81 14.95 4.76
CA GLU A 195 4.91 14.99 3.78
C GLU A 195 5.41 13.60 3.39
N ASN A 196 5.51 12.69 4.36
CA ASN A 196 6.01 11.34 4.18
C ASN A 196 5.33 10.37 5.15
N ALA A 197 4.17 9.83 4.75
CA ALA A 197 3.41 8.87 5.54
C ALA A 197 4.14 7.54 5.82
N GLU A 198 5.17 7.20 5.01
CA GLU A 198 5.94 5.96 5.15
C GLU A 198 7.11 6.11 6.15
N GLY A 199 7.61 7.32 6.38
CA GLY A 199 8.66 7.64 7.35
C GLY A 199 8.18 8.05 8.75
N VAL A 200 6.87 7.96 9.02
CA VAL A 200 6.28 8.34 10.31
C VAL A 200 6.64 7.31 11.39
N ASP A 201 7.38 7.76 12.40
CA ASP A 201 7.71 6.99 13.60
C ASP A 201 6.98 7.52 14.86
N LEU A 202 7.35 7.01 16.04
CA LEU A 202 6.74 7.38 17.33
C LEU A 202 6.79 8.89 17.61
N ARG A 203 7.72 9.63 17.01
CA ARG A 203 7.93 11.06 17.26
C ARG A 203 6.79 11.91 16.70
N ALA A 204 5.97 11.37 15.79
CA ALA A 204 4.72 11.98 15.38
C ALA A 204 3.67 11.96 16.50
N ASP A 205 3.54 10.85 17.23
CA ASP A 205 2.65 10.78 18.40
C ASP A 205 3.12 11.72 19.51
N VAL A 206 4.44 11.87 19.70
CA VAL A 206 5.02 12.85 20.63
C VAL A 206 4.59 14.27 20.28
N TYR A 207 4.66 14.64 19.00
CA TYR A 207 4.22 15.96 18.52
C TYR A 207 2.73 16.20 18.76
N ALA A 208 1.90 15.24 18.37
CA ALA A 208 0.46 15.30 18.53
C ALA A 208 0.04 15.33 20.02
N LEU A 209 0.77 14.64 20.89
CA LEU A 209 0.61 14.70 22.34
C LEU A 209 0.99 16.07 22.90
N GLY A 210 2.04 16.72 22.38
CA GLY A 210 2.39 18.11 22.72
C GLY A 210 1.29 19.10 22.33
N CYS A 211 0.73 18.95 21.11
CA CYS A 211 -0.42 19.73 20.66
C CYS A 211 -1.66 19.51 21.56
N THR A 212 -1.88 18.26 21.98
CA THR A 212 -2.94 17.89 22.92
C THR A 212 -2.73 18.58 24.28
N GLY A 213 -1.51 18.54 24.84
CA GLY A 213 -1.17 19.24 26.08
C GLY A 213 -1.42 20.75 26.00
N TYR A 214 -1.02 21.38 24.90
CA TYR A 214 -1.31 22.80 24.65
C TYR A 214 -2.82 23.08 24.67
N PHE A 215 -3.62 22.26 23.99
CA PHE A 215 -5.08 22.39 23.98
C PHE A 215 -5.69 22.23 25.37
N LEU A 216 -5.23 21.26 26.16
CA LEU A 216 -5.78 21.03 27.49
C LEU A 216 -5.53 22.22 28.42
N LEU A 217 -4.38 22.90 28.28
CA LEU A 217 -4.03 24.07 29.09
C LEU A 217 -4.72 25.36 28.63
N THR A 218 -4.91 25.56 27.32
CA THR A 218 -5.41 26.83 26.78
C THR A 218 -6.88 26.79 26.35
N GLY A 219 -7.45 25.60 26.19
CA GLY A 219 -8.77 25.37 25.61
C GLY A 219 -8.79 25.42 24.08
N ASN A 220 -7.64 25.63 23.46
CA ASN A 220 -7.54 25.88 22.04
C ASN A 220 -6.33 25.16 21.40
N PRO A 221 -6.40 24.72 20.13
CA PRO A 221 -5.25 24.13 19.47
C PRO A 221 -4.12 25.16 19.28
N PRO A 222 -2.85 24.72 19.20
CA PRO A 222 -1.70 25.61 19.07
C PRO A 222 -1.75 26.44 17.78
N TYR A 223 -2.26 25.86 16.70
CA TYR A 223 -2.43 26.56 15.42
C TYR A 223 -3.88 26.59 14.99
N ARG A 224 -4.32 27.77 14.53
CA ARG A 224 -5.68 28.04 14.04
C ARG A 224 -5.60 28.74 12.69
N GLY A 225 -6.55 28.47 11.81
CA GLY A 225 -6.58 29.00 10.46
C GLY A 225 -7.95 28.84 9.81
N PRO A 226 -8.21 29.56 8.71
CA PRO A 226 -9.51 29.58 8.05
C PRO A 226 -9.88 28.25 7.37
N HIS A 227 -8.89 27.42 7.02
CA HIS A 227 -9.09 26.11 6.41
C HIS A 227 -7.95 25.14 6.77
N ALA A 228 -8.15 23.85 6.51
CA ALA A 228 -7.22 22.77 6.88
C ALA A 228 -5.79 23.00 6.36
N GLY A 229 -5.63 23.36 5.07
CA GLY A 229 -4.32 23.65 4.48
C GLY A 229 -3.57 24.81 5.16
N ALA A 230 -4.27 25.84 5.61
CA ALA A 230 -3.66 26.95 6.34
C ALA A 230 -3.16 26.50 7.72
N VAL A 231 -3.95 25.70 8.44
CA VAL A 231 -3.54 25.13 9.72
C VAL A 231 -2.31 24.22 9.54
N PHE A 232 -2.32 23.36 8.51
CA PHE A 232 -1.19 22.50 8.18
C PHE A 232 0.08 23.30 7.89
N MET A 233 -0.01 24.38 7.11
CA MET A 233 1.16 25.22 6.81
C MET A 233 1.76 25.84 8.09
N LYS A 234 0.94 26.18 9.09
CA LYS A 234 1.42 26.64 10.40
C LYS A 234 2.13 25.53 11.19
N HIS A 235 1.58 24.32 11.17
CA HIS A 235 2.27 23.16 11.75
C HIS A 235 3.65 22.97 11.12
N LYS A 236 3.80 23.21 9.81
CA LYS A 236 5.07 23.12 9.09
C LYS A 236 6.04 24.29 9.34
N GLN A 237 5.56 25.53 9.28
CA GLN A 237 6.41 26.72 9.14
C GLN A 237 6.40 27.66 10.37
N ASP A 238 5.24 27.87 11.00
CA ASP A 238 5.12 28.85 12.08
C ASP A 238 5.91 28.39 13.32
N PRO A 239 6.51 29.31 14.11
CA PRO A 239 7.18 28.93 15.35
C PRO A 239 6.22 28.22 16.32
N VAL A 240 6.79 27.41 17.24
CA VAL A 240 5.99 26.78 18.30
C VAL A 240 5.41 27.87 19.22
N PRO A 241 4.08 27.96 19.41
CA PRO A 241 3.49 28.96 20.29
C PRO A 241 3.89 28.70 21.73
N ASP A 242 4.34 29.75 22.41
CA ASP A 242 4.53 29.69 23.85
C ASP A 242 3.16 29.69 24.56
N VAL A 243 2.86 28.58 25.24
CA VAL A 243 1.61 28.38 25.99
C VAL A 243 1.38 29.47 27.05
N ARG A 244 2.47 30.04 27.59
CA ARG A 244 2.43 31.05 28.65
C ARG A 244 1.90 32.40 28.17
N LYS A 245 1.83 32.62 26.85
CA LYS A 245 1.16 33.80 26.28
C LYS A 245 -0.35 33.77 26.49
N GLU A 246 -0.95 32.58 26.49
CA GLU A 246 -2.39 32.40 26.76
C GLU A 246 -2.66 32.03 28.24
N ARG A 247 -1.72 31.36 28.90
CA ARG A 247 -1.83 30.90 30.30
C ARG A 247 -0.55 31.22 31.10
N PRO A 248 -0.36 32.47 31.57
CA PRO A 248 0.88 32.92 32.21
C PRO A 248 1.28 32.14 33.46
N GLU A 249 0.33 31.50 34.12
CA GLU A 249 0.53 30.68 35.32
C GLU A 249 1.16 29.31 35.04
N VAL A 250 1.20 28.86 33.77
CA VAL A 250 1.89 27.62 33.39
C VAL A 250 3.39 27.77 33.65
N THR A 251 3.98 26.75 34.28
CA THR A 251 5.42 26.78 34.61
C THR A 251 6.30 26.84 33.35
N ALA A 252 7.49 27.43 33.50
CA ALA A 252 8.48 27.46 32.42
C ALA A 252 8.87 26.05 31.97
N ALA A 253 9.02 25.10 32.91
CA ALA A 253 9.36 23.71 32.61
C ALA A 253 8.31 23.04 31.71
N THR A 254 7.02 23.22 32.00
CA THR A 254 5.94 22.68 31.15
C THR A 254 5.90 23.35 29.78
N ALA A 255 6.10 24.66 29.71
CA ALA A 255 6.17 25.37 28.42
C ALA A 255 7.35 24.88 27.56
N GLU A 256 8.52 24.67 28.16
CA GLU A 256 9.70 24.12 27.48
C GLU A 256 9.47 22.69 27.00
N LEU A 257 8.82 21.84 27.82
CA LEU A 257 8.46 20.47 27.42
C LEU A 257 7.52 20.46 26.22
N LEU A 258 6.44 21.25 26.25
CA LEU A 258 5.52 21.36 25.11
C LEU A 258 6.23 21.90 23.87
N GLY A 259 7.14 22.86 24.06
CA GLY A 259 8.02 23.38 23.01
C GLY A 259 8.89 22.30 22.37
N TRP A 260 9.50 21.45 23.19
CA TRP A 260 10.37 20.35 22.77
C TRP A 260 9.58 19.25 22.04
N MET A 261 8.41 18.86 22.55
CA MET A 261 7.52 17.87 21.92
C MET A 261 7.01 18.35 20.56
N MET A 262 6.71 19.65 20.42
CA MET A 262 6.20 20.25 19.19
C MET A 262 7.29 20.80 18.25
N ALA A 263 8.56 20.43 18.45
CA ALA A 263 9.64 20.84 17.57
C ALA A 263 9.35 20.40 16.11
N LYS A 264 9.70 21.22 15.12
CA LYS A 264 9.30 20.96 13.72
C LYS A 264 9.99 19.73 13.15
N SER A 265 11.30 19.64 13.32
CA SER A 265 12.06 18.45 12.97
C SER A 265 11.81 17.34 13.99
N PRO A 266 11.48 16.10 13.57
CA PRO A 266 11.41 14.94 14.45
C PRO A 266 12.70 14.69 15.25
N ASP A 267 13.87 14.95 14.65
CA ASP A 267 15.17 14.78 15.32
C ASP A 267 15.39 15.76 16.48
N SER A 268 14.62 16.85 16.51
CA SER A 268 14.68 17.86 17.57
C SER A 268 13.67 17.60 18.70
N ARG A 269 12.91 16.50 18.65
CA ARG A 269 11.91 16.10 19.67
C ARG A 269 12.50 15.12 20.69
N PRO A 270 11.76 14.75 21.75
CA PRO A 270 12.04 13.52 22.48
C PRO A 270 12.10 12.33 21.53
N GLN A 271 13.15 11.52 21.64
CA GLN A 271 13.40 10.40 20.70
C GLN A 271 12.68 9.11 21.10
N ASP A 272 12.17 9.03 22.32
CA ASP A 272 11.40 7.92 22.85
C ASP A 272 10.41 8.39 23.93
N TYR A 273 9.49 7.51 24.30
CA TYR A 273 8.48 7.79 25.33
C TYR A 273 9.07 7.88 26.74
N ALA A 274 10.20 7.23 27.00
CA ALA A 274 10.90 7.31 28.28
C ALA A 274 11.40 8.73 28.56
N ALA A 275 11.97 9.41 27.55
CA ALA A 275 12.41 10.79 27.62
C ALA A 275 11.24 11.76 27.86
N VAL A 276 10.08 11.52 27.24
CA VAL A 276 8.86 12.29 27.50
C VAL A 276 8.41 12.08 28.94
N LYS A 277 8.36 10.83 29.40
CA LYS A 277 7.93 10.50 30.77
C LYS A 277 8.85 11.15 31.81
N GLU A 278 10.16 11.07 31.64
CA GLU A 278 11.13 11.70 32.55
C GLU A 278 10.93 13.22 32.60
N ALA A 279 10.66 13.85 31.46
CA ALA A 279 10.38 15.28 31.41
C ALA A 279 9.06 15.65 32.11
N LEU A 280 7.99 14.87 31.92
CA LEU A 280 6.73 15.04 32.63
C LEU A 280 6.90 14.91 34.14
N ASP A 281 7.66 13.90 34.59
CA ASP A 281 7.95 13.67 36.01
C ASP A 281 8.74 14.85 36.61
N ARG A 282 9.67 15.45 35.85
CA ARG A 282 10.38 16.69 36.27
C ARG A 282 9.45 17.89 36.37
N CYS A 283 8.52 18.07 35.43
CA CYS A 283 7.52 19.14 35.48
C CYS A 283 6.55 18.99 36.66
N ALA A 284 6.23 17.75 37.06
CA ALA A 284 5.33 17.45 38.16
C ALA A 284 6.00 17.52 39.56
N ALA A 285 7.33 17.56 39.64
CA ALA A 285 8.05 17.60 40.89
C ALA A 285 7.89 18.96 41.60
N PRO A 286 7.76 19.01 42.95
CA PRO A 286 7.76 20.26 43.70
C PRO A 286 9.07 21.03 43.47
N ALA A 287 8.98 22.36 43.37
CA ALA A 287 10.07 23.29 43.00
C ALA A 287 11.23 23.38 44.02
N ASP A 288 11.40 22.42 44.92
CA ASP A 288 12.40 22.42 46.00
C ASP A 288 13.77 21.82 45.60
N ARG A 289 14.06 21.74 44.30
CA ARG A 289 15.41 21.41 43.83
C ARG A 289 16.10 22.68 43.35
N PRO A 290 17.26 23.07 43.91
CA PRO A 290 17.97 24.26 43.47
C PRO A 290 18.33 24.11 41.99
N ASP A 291 18.10 25.19 41.24
CA ASP A 291 18.42 25.39 39.82
C ASP A 291 19.67 24.59 39.39
N VAL A 292 19.44 23.42 38.78
CA VAL A 292 20.47 22.79 37.97
C VAL A 292 20.49 23.58 36.67
N LYS A 293 21.38 24.58 36.62
CA LYS A 293 21.71 25.39 35.44
C LYS A 293 21.51 24.58 34.16
N ALA A 294 20.65 25.11 33.29
CA ALA A 294 20.36 24.62 31.95
C ALA A 294 21.55 23.91 31.29
N ARG A 295 21.52 22.59 31.27
CA ARG A 295 22.48 21.80 30.50
C ARG A 295 21.93 21.70 29.08
N LYS A 296 22.44 22.55 28.19
CA LYS A 296 22.25 22.46 26.74
C LYS A 296 22.56 21.01 26.31
N PRO A 297 21.70 20.31 25.54
CA PRO A 297 22.03 18.98 25.04
C PRO A 297 23.29 19.09 24.19
N ALA A 298 24.36 18.40 24.59
CA ALA A 298 25.56 18.30 23.80
C ALA A 298 25.24 17.46 22.56
N ALA A 299 25.36 18.06 21.37
CA ALA A 299 25.38 17.30 20.12
C ALA A 299 26.53 16.28 20.18
N PRO A 300 26.36 15.05 19.68
CA PRO A 300 27.46 14.12 19.54
C PRO A 300 28.50 14.72 18.58
N PRO A 301 29.81 14.59 18.84
CA PRO A 301 30.83 15.19 17.99
C PRO A 301 30.87 14.46 16.65
N LEU A 302 30.58 15.21 15.57
CA LEU A 302 30.97 14.86 14.21
C LEU A 302 32.49 14.74 14.16
N LYS A 303 33.01 13.52 13.99
CA LYS A 303 34.40 13.29 13.67
C LYS A 303 34.64 13.66 12.20
N SER A 304 35.13 14.87 11.98
CA SER A 304 35.89 15.23 10.79
C SER A 304 37.20 15.81 11.26
N ASP A 305 38.32 15.13 10.99
CA ASP A 305 39.64 15.74 10.79
C ASP A 305 40.63 14.68 10.31
N VAL A 306 40.95 14.70 9.01
CA VAL A 306 42.32 14.47 8.54
C VAL A 306 42.58 15.44 7.39
N ALA A 307 43.20 16.58 7.70
CA ALA A 307 43.91 17.38 6.72
C ALA A 307 45.33 17.64 7.22
N ALA A 308 46.28 17.07 6.46
CA ALA A 308 47.62 17.53 6.15
C ALA A 308 48.51 18.15 7.24
N THR A 309 49.65 17.50 7.49
CA THR A 309 50.89 18.19 7.85
C THR A 309 52.04 17.62 7.03
N VAL A 310 52.72 18.52 6.30
CA VAL A 310 53.92 18.27 5.48
C VAL A 310 55.17 18.47 6.34
N PRO A 311 56.24 17.68 6.12
CA PRO A 311 57.60 18.20 6.24
C PRO A 311 58.38 18.12 4.92
N LYS A 312 59.24 19.13 4.73
CA LYS A 312 60.00 19.47 3.52
C LYS A 312 61.39 18.81 3.56
N GLY A 313 61.84 18.21 2.46
CA GLY A 313 63.20 17.69 2.28
C GLY A 313 63.56 17.55 0.79
N MET A 314 64.70 18.13 0.39
CA MET A 314 65.11 18.48 -0.97
C MET A 314 65.84 17.33 -1.69
N GLY A 315 65.60 17.16 -3.01
CA GLY A 315 66.45 16.37 -3.92
C GLY A 315 65.79 16.07 -5.28
N THR A 316 66.22 16.74 -6.35
CA THR A 316 65.86 16.51 -7.77
C THR A 316 66.86 15.53 -8.44
N PRO A 317 66.74 15.11 -9.74
CA PRO A 317 65.62 15.13 -10.70
C PRO A 317 65.44 13.81 -11.52
N ARG A 318 64.42 13.80 -12.41
CA ARG A 318 64.48 13.40 -13.86
C ARG A 318 63.48 12.30 -14.28
N GLY A 319 62.62 12.62 -15.27
CA GLY A 319 61.89 11.64 -16.09
C GLY A 319 60.41 11.97 -16.39
N THR A 320 60.17 12.86 -17.35
CA THR A 320 58.87 13.20 -18.01
C THR A 320 58.46 12.13 -19.07
N PRO A 321 57.37 12.31 -19.87
CA PRO A 321 55.94 12.32 -19.52
C PRO A 321 55.08 11.43 -20.46
N VAL A 322 53.77 11.43 -20.20
CA VAL A 322 52.63 10.86 -20.96
C VAL A 322 52.53 11.33 -22.43
N PRO A 323 51.83 10.59 -23.30
CA PRO A 323 50.99 11.24 -24.31
C PRO A 323 49.53 10.73 -24.36
N PRO A 324 48.62 11.47 -25.06
CA PRO A 324 47.18 11.53 -24.77
C PRO A 324 46.26 10.94 -25.86
N ARG A 325 44.97 11.08 -25.59
CA ARG A 325 43.73 10.80 -26.37
C ARG A 325 43.64 11.60 -27.68
N VAL A 326 43.11 11.02 -28.77
CA VAL A 326 42.24 11.66 -29.80
C VAL A 326 41.56 10.64 -30.73
N ASP A 327 40.34 10.97 -31.14
CA ASP A 327 39.44 10.26 -32.05
C ASP A 327 39.81 10.34 -33.55
N ALA A 328 39.09 9.51 -34.34
CA ALA A 328 38.58 9.74 -35.71
C ALA A 328 39.10 8.79 -36.82
N GLY A 329 38.13 8.17 -37.51
CA GLY A 329 38.07 8.24 -38.97
C GLY A 329 38.52 7.03 -39.80
N ALA A 330 37.52 6.36 -40.39
CA ALA A 330 37.47 5.81 -41.75
C ALA A 330 38.34 4.60 -42.16
N ALA A 331 37.65 3.63 -42.77
CA ALA A 331 38.14 2.43 -43.45
C ALA A 331 39.03 2.75 -44.68
N PRO A 332 39.74 1.77 -45.31
CA PRO A 332 39.04 0.83 -46.21
C PRO A 332 39.65 -0.60 -46.30
N THR A 333 38.85 -1.54 -46.84
CA THR A 333 39.15 -2.61 -47.84
C THR A 333 40.49 -3.38 -47.78
N THR A 334 40.66 -4.66 -48.10
CA THR A 334 39.89 -5.80 -48.63
C THR A 334 40.95 -6.90 -48.73
N GLU A 335 40.67 -8.15 -48.35
CA GLU A 335 41.00 -9.26 -49.25
C GLU A 335 40.22 -10.53 -48.92
N LYS A 336 39.72 -11.13 -49.99
CA LYS A 336 38.89 -12.33 -50.09
C LYS A 336 39.79 -13.57 -50.17
N VAL A 337 39.33 -14.68 -49.58
CA VAL A 337 39.20 -16.01 -50.22
C VAL A 337 38.04 -16.69 -49.45
N GLY A 338 36.86 -17.05 -49.98
CA GLY A 338 36.56 -17.84 -51.18
C GLY A 338 36.34 -19.31 -50.78
N ALA A 339 35.21 -19.68 -50.16
CA ALA A 339 33.99 -20.24 -50.80
C ALA A 339 33.94 -21.79 -50.84
N ALA A 340 32.88 -22.38 -50.27
CA ALA A 340 32.11 -23.52 -50.83
C ALA A 340 30.85 -23.82 -50.00
N ALA A 341 29.79 -24.21 -50.68
CA ALA A 341 28.39 -24.25 -50.26
C ALA A 341 27.89 -25.63 -49.78
N GLY A 342 26.74 -25.66 -49.09
CA GLY A 342 25.87 -26.85 -49.00
C GLY A 342 25.12 -27.02 -47.66
N PRO A 343 23.77 -27.15 -47.63
CA PRO A 343 22.96 -27.12 -46.42
C PRO A 343 22.67 -28.53 -45.87
N VAL A 344 22.62 -28.70 -44.54
CA VAL A 344 22.04 -29.90 -43.92
C VAL A 344 21.26 -29.54 -42.65
N ALA A 345 19.98 -29.90 -42.67
CA ALA A 345 19.07 -29.88 -41.55
C ALA A 345 19.44 -30.93 -40.48
N GLY A 346 19.24 -30.62 -39.21
CA GLY A 346 19.35 -31.59 -38.12
C GLY A 346 18.95 -30.98 -36.78
N ALA A 347 17.82 -31.45 -36.24
CA ALA A 347 17.29 -31.09 -34.92
C ALA A 347 18.27 -31.44 -33.78
N PRO A 348 18.29 -30.69 -32.65
CA PRO A 348 19.02 -31.10 -31.46
C PRO A 348 18.19 -32.05 -30.57
N PRO A 349 18.86 -32.89 -29.75
CA PRO A 349 18.26 -34.02 -29.05
C PRO A 349 17.58 -33.64 -27.73
N LYS A 350 16.65 -34.51 -27.30
CA LYS A 350 15.97 -34.49 -25.98
C LYS A 350 16.97 -34.76 -24.84
N PRO A 351 16.87 -34.08 -23.68
CA PRO A 351 17.51 -34.53 -22.45
C PRO A 351 16.60 -35.51 -21.69
N GLY A 352 17.24 -36.54 -21.15
CA GLY A 352 16.62 -37.63 -20.41
C GLY A 352 16.20 -37.28 -18.99
N SER A 353 15.35 -38.16 -18.48
CA SER A 353 14.73 -38.22 -17.16
C SER A 353 15.67 -38.73 -16.05
N GLY A 354 15.64 -38.09 -14.88
CA GLY A 354 16.11 -38.59 -13.59
C GLY A 354 15.73 -37.61 -12.46
N PRO A 355 15.27 -38.07 -11.27
CA PRO A 355 14.25 -37.36 -10.51
C PRO A 355 14.84 -36.39 -9.48
N SER A 356 14.35 -35.15 -9.46
CA SER A 356 14.44 -34.28 -8.28
C SER A 356 13.03 -34.13 -7.70
N THR A 357 12.86 -34.68 -6.50
CA THR A 357 11.67 -34.59 -5.67
C THR A 357 11.54 -33.18 -5.12
N ALA A 358 10.77 -32.33 -5.81
CA ALA A 358 10.21 -31.09 -5.26
C ALA A 358 8.68 -31.19 -5.33
N GLY A 359 8.01 -30.90 -4.21
CA GLY A 359 6.58 -31.10 -4.01
C GLY A 359 5.74 -30.42 -5.09
N LYS A 360 4.85 -31.20 -5.71
CA LYS A 360 3.83 -30.67 -6.63
C LYS A 360 2.83 -29.84 -5.84
N THR A 361 2.93 -28.52 -5.92
CA THR A 361 1.88 -27.60 -5.44
C THR A 361 0.63 -27.85 -6.27
N ARG A 362 -0.41 -28.38 -5.63
CA ARG A 362 -1.67 -28.77 -6.28
C ARG A 362 -2.60 -27.56 -6.29
N VAL A 363 -2.72 -26.89 -7.44
CA VAL A 363 -3.75 -25.86 -7.65
C VAL A 363 -5.13 -26.51 -7.48
N GLN A 364 -5.92 -26.05 -6.52
CA GLN A 364 -7.30 -26.49 -6.35
C GLN A 364 -8.23 -25.62 -7.20
N LEU A 365 -8.22 -25.88 -8.51
CA LEU A 365 -9.18 -25.31 -9.45
C LEU A 365 -10.55 -25.96 -9.26
N ALA A 366 -11.47 -25.29 -8.57
CA ALA A 366 -12.90 -25.58 -8.69
C ALA A 366 -13.49 -24.70 -9.83
N PRO A 367 -14.03 -25.26 -10.94
CA PRO A 367 -14.14 -26.65 -11.36
C PRO A 367 -13.44 -26.90 -12.72
N VAL A 368 -12.16 -27.29 -12.69
CA VAL A 368 -11.52 -27.93 -13.87
C VAL A 368 -11.23 -29.42 -13.58
N GLY A 369 -11.29 -29.82 -12.31
CA GLY A 369 -11.04 -31.19 -11.86
C GLY A 369 -12.10 -32.25 -12.25
N VAL A 370 -13.21 -31.88 -12.89
CA VAL A 370 -14.32 -32.81 -13.20
C VAL A 370 -14.13 -33.52 -14.55
N VAL A 371 -13.38 -32.95 -15.50
CA VAL A 371 -13.38 -33.46 -16.89
C VAL A 371 -12.43 -34.67 -17.11
N ALA A 372 -11.41 -34.83 -16.26
CA ALA A 372 -10.37 -35.85 -16.46
C ALA A 372 -10.79 -37.30 -16.15
N ARG A 373 -12.03 -37.55 -15.68
CA ARG A 373 -12.51 -38.89 -15.29
C ARG A 373 -13.68 -39.45 -16.10
N LEU A 374 -14.06 -38.81 -17.21
CA LEU A 374 -15.31 -39.18 -17.90
C LEU A 374 -15.17 -40.30 -18.94
N THR A 375 -14.00 -40.55 -19.54
CA THR A 375 -13.90 -41.59 -20.59
C THR A 375 -12.47 -42.11 -20.83
N ARG A 376 -12.35 -43.41 -21.14
CA ARG A 376 -11.08 -44.07 -21.57
C ARG A 376 -10.87 -44.06 -23.09
N ASN A 377 -11.85 -43.59 -23.87
CA ASN A 377 -11.78 -43.63 -25.33
C ASN A 377 -10.93 -42.45 -25.87
N PRO A 378 -9.82 -42.71 -26.60
CA PRO A 378 -8.89 -41.68 -27.05
C PRO A 378 -9.52 -40.69 -28.05
N ARG A 379 -10.51 -41.10 -28.84
CA ARG A 379 -11.24 -40.19 -29.77
C ARG A 379 -12.17 -39.23 -29.01
N LEU A 380 -12.84 -39.72 -27.97
CA LEU A 380 -13.62 -38.86 -27.07
C LEU A 380 -12.73 -37.93 -26.24
N LYS A 381 -11.54 -38.37 -25.81
CA LYS A 381 -10.57 -37.49 -25.14
C LYS A 381 -10.09 -36.36 -26.05
N ALA A 382 -9.78 -36.68 -27.31
CA ALA A 382 -9.40 -35.67 -28.31
C ALA A 382 -10.57 -34.72 -28.62
N GLY A 383 -11.77 -35.25 -28.82
CA GLY A 383 -12.98 -34.45 -29.04
C GLY A 383 -13.34 -33.56 -27.85
N LEU A 384 -13.17 -34.04 -26.62
CA LEU A 384 -13.41 -33.27 -25.40
C LEU A 384 -12.32 -32.22 -25.16
N ALA A 385 -11.06 -32.50 -25.50
CA ALA A 385 -9.97 -31.51 -25.45
C ALA A 385 -10.17 -30.41 -26.49
N VAL A 386 -10.57 -30.76 -27.71
CA VAL A 386 -10.96 -29.79 -28.76
C VAL A 386 -12.21 -29.04 -28.34
N ALA A 387 -13.20 -29.67 -27.70
CA ALA A 387 -14.40 -29.00 -27.19
C ALA A 387 -14.12 -28.08 -26.00
N VAL A 388 -13.13 -28.38 -25.16
CA VAL A 388 -12.66 -27.47 -24.10
C VAL A 388 -11.86 -26.31 -24.70
N LEU A 389 -11.06 -26.55 -25.74
CA LEU A 389 -10.32 -25.48 -26.45
C LEU A 389 -11.24 -24.58 -27.27
N VAL A 390 -12.19 -25.16 -28.01
CA VAL A 390 -13.21 -24.45 -28.79
C VAL A 390 -14.24 -23.81 -27.85
N GLY A 391 -14.58 -24.47 -26.74
CA GLY A 391 -15.36 -23.90 -25.65
C GLY A 391 -14.64 -22.72 -25.02
N TYR A 392 -13.34 -22.82 -24.72
CA TYR A 392 -12.51 -21.72 -24.25
C TYR A 392 -12.38 -20.59 -25.29
N TRP A 393 -12.44 -20.91 -26.59
CA TRP A 393 -12.44 -19.92 -27.68
C TRP A 393 -13.81 -19.25 -27.90
N LEU A 394 -14.91 -19.99 -27.70
CA LEU A 394 -16.30 -19.53 -27.86
C LEU A 394 -16.85 -18.83 -26.59
N VAL A 395 -16.36 -19.23 -25.40
CA VAL A 395 -16.51 -18.55 -24.10
C VAL A 395 -15.49 -17.44 -23.95
N GLY A 396 -14.39 -17.53 -24.68
CA GLY A 396 -13.51 -16.42 -25.05
C GLY A 396 -14.20 -15.41 -25.97
N GLY A 397 -15.39 -14.92 -25.58
CA GLY A 397 -15.81 -13.55 -25.86
C GLY A 397 -14.93 -12.56 -25.10
N GLY A 398 -13.61 -12.80 -25.12
CA GLY A 398 -12.59 -11.97 -24.51
C GLY A 398 -12.70 -10.59 -25.12
N GLU A 399 -12.57 -9.57 -24.28
CA GLU A 399 -12.36 -8.21 -24.76
C GLU A 399 -11.25 -8.26 -25.82
N PRO A 400 -11.50 -7.85 -27.08
CA PRO A 400 -10.51 -7.90 -28.13
C PRO A 400 -9.20 -7.25 -27.66
N GLY A 401 -8.09 -7.99 -27.77
CA GLY A 401 -6.79 -7.53 -27.30
C GLY A 401 -6.45 -7.83 -25.83
N MET A 402 -7.33 -8.48 -25.06
CA MET A 402 -7.07 -8.90 -23.68
C MET A 402 -6.97 -10.43 -23.53
N VAL A 403 -6.35 -10.87 -22.44
CA VAL A 403 -6.28 -12.27 -21.99
C VAL A 403 -7.01 -12.42 -20.66
N LEU A 404 -7.63 -13.58 -20.44
CA LEU A 404 -8.31 -13.91 -19.18
C LEU A 404 -7.31 -14.53 -18.21
N VAL A 405 -7.17 -13.94 -17.03
CA VAL A 405 -6.46 -14.52 -15.90
C VAL A 405 -7.51 -15.14 -14.95
N PRO A 406 -7.47 -16.46 -14.71
CA PRO A 406 -8.42 -17.12 -13.81
C PRO A 406 -8.27 -16.63 -12.38
N GLY A 407 -9.40 -16.40 -11.71
CA GLY A 407 -9.40 -16.10 -10.28
C GLY A 407 -9.03 -17.32 -9.45
N GLY A 408 -8.37 -17.08 -8.33
CA GLY A 408 -7.94 -18.12 -7.41
C GLY A 408 -6.81 -17.69 -6.50
N THR A 409 -6.39 -18.61 -5.65
CA THR A 409 -5.20 -18.44 -4.82
C THR A 409 -3.97 -18.96 -5.56
N TYR A 410 -3.01 -18.06 -5.77
CA TYR A 410 -1.70 -18.31 -6.34
C TYR A 410 -0.67 -18.36 -5.22
N ASP A 411 0.01 -19.49 -5.08
CA ASP A 411 1.00 -19.70 -4.04
C ASP A 411 2.39 -19.60 -4.64
N PHE A 412 3.06 -18.47 -4.39
CA PHE A 412 4.39 -18.19 -4.88
C PHE A 412 5.48 -18.37 -3.82
N SER A 413 5.16 -19.06 -2.72
CA SER A 413 6.12 -19.35 -1.66
C SER A 413 7.26 -20.23 -2.17
N ARG A 414 8.46 -19.65 -2.28
CA ARG A 414 9.73 -20.37 -2.33
C ARG A 414 10.67 -19.73 -1.31
N ASP A 415 11.26 -20.57 -0.47
CA ASP A 415 12.36 -20.21 0.44
C ASP A 415 12.04 -19.28 1.62
N GLY A 416 10.81 -19.34 2.15
CA GLY A 416 10.49 -18.71 3.45
C GLY A 416 10.30 -17.19 3.44
N THR A 417 10.18 -16.58 2.26
CA THR A 417 9.67 -15.21 2.09
C THR A 417 8.29 -15.28 1.47
N ASP A 418 7.24 -15.16 2.28
CA ASP A 418 5.87 -15.51 1.91
C ASP A 418 5.18 -14.46 1.03
N ARG A 419 4.50 -14.93 -0.03
CA ARG A 419 3.24 -14.31 -0.49
C ARG A 419 2.33 -15.32 -1.19
N LYS A 420 1.19 -15.64 -0.56
CA LYS A 420 0.02 -16.24 -1.25
C LYS A 420 -0.86 -15.09 -1.72
N LEU A 421 -1.17 -15.07 -3.02
CA LEU A 421 -2.00 -14.03 -3.63
C LEU A 421 -3.37 -14.60 -3.94
N TYR A 422 -4.41 -13.85 -3.63
CA TYR A 422 -5.75 -14.14 -4.13
C TYR A 422 -6.15 -13.03 -5.09
N VAL A 423 -6.50 -13.41 -6.32
CA VAL A 423 -7.07 -12.49 -7.31
C VAL A 423 -8.42 -13.05 -7.78
N SER A 424 -9.40 -12.16 -8.01
CA SER A 424 -10.61 -12.52 -8.74
C SER A 424 -10.28 -12.78 -10.21
N SER A 425 -11.16 -13.40 -10.99
CA SER A 425 -10.93 -13.51 -12.43
C SER A 425 -10.98 -12.11 -13.07
N PHE A 426 -10.01 -11.78 -13.91
CA PHE A 426 -9.93 -10.50 -14.63
C PHE A 426 -9.41 -10.69 -16.05
N HIS A 427 -9.75 -9.77 -16.94
CA HIS A 427 -9.07 -9.62 -18.22
C HIS A 427 -7.94 -8.61 -18.07
N ILE A 428 -6.81 -8.84 -18.74
CA ILE A 428 -5.69 -7.89 -18.83
C ILE A 428 -5.23 -7.78 -20.28
N ASP A 429 -4.81 -6.60 -20.73
CA ASP A 429 -4.33 -6.41 -22.09
C ASP A 429 -3.18 -7.38 -22.40
N ARG A 430 -3.23 -7.93 -23.62
CA ARG A 430 -2.23 -8.87 -24.14
C ARG A 430 -0.88 -8.18 -24.33
N TYR A 431 -0.89 -6.89 -24.64
CA TYR A 431 0.28 -6.03 -24.88
C TYR A 431 0.11 -4.72 -24.11
N GLU A 432 1.20 -3.98 -23.94
CA GLU A 432 1.18 -2.59 -23.44
C GLU A 432 0.36 -1.68 -24.37
N VAL A 433 -0.22 -0.61 -23.83
CA VAL A 433 -0.90 0.40 -24.65
C VAL A 433 0.12 1.11 -25.55
N THR A 434 -0.12 1.09 -26.86
CA THR A 434 0.79 1.70 -27.83
C THR A 434 0.58 3.21 -27.98
N ASN A 435 1.61 3.93 -28.45
CA ASN A 435 1.50 5.34 -28.81
C ASN A 435 0.35 5.61 -29.79
N ALA A 436 0.16 4.75 -30.78
CA ALA A 436 -0.92 4.90 -31.77
C ALA A 436 -2.31 4.67 -31.16
N GLU A 437 -2.45 3.80 -30.17
CA GLU A 437 -3.72 3.58 -29.47
C GLU A 437 -4.07 4.74 -28.55
N TYR A 438 -3.08 5.25 -27.79
CA TYR A 438 -3.28 6.37 -26.89
C TYR A 438 -3.53 7.69 -27.65
N ALA A 439 -2.87 7.90 -28.78
CA ALA A 439 -3.07 9.10 -29.62
C ALA A 439 -4.47 9.21 -30.23
N ARG A 440 -5.22 8.10 -30.34
CA ARG A 440 -6.64 8.13 -30.72
C ARG A 440 -7.51 8.76 -29.63
N PHE A 441 -7.05 8.76 -28.38
CA PHE A 441 -7.74 9.33 -27.23
C PHE A 441 -7.26 10.76 -26.91
N GLU A 442 -5.95 11.01 -26.97
CA GLU A 442 -5.34 12.32 -26.76
C GLU A 442 -4.60 12.75 -28.05
N PRO A 443 -5.26 13.50 -28.95
CA PRO A 443 -4.67 13.92 -30.22
C PRO A 443 -3.39 14.76 -30.09
N ASN A 444 -3.16 15.36 -28.91
CA ASN A 444 -1.95 16.12 -28.61
C ASN A 444 -0.78 15.25 -28.12
N HIS A 445 -0.98 13.93 -27.97
CA HIS A 445 0.09 13.00 -27.62
C HIS A 445 1.15 12.99 -28.72
N LYS A 446 2.36 13.45 -28.40
CA LYS A 446 3.47 13.55 -29.35
C LYS A 446 4.41 12.37 -29.19
N PHE A 447 4.67 11.68 -30.30
CA PHE A 447 5.64 10.58 -30.39
C PHE A 447 6.29 10.58 -31.79
N PRO A 448 7.50 10.01 -31.96
CA PRO A 448 8.12 9.85 -33.26
C PRO A 448 7.23 9.06 -34.24
N LYS A 449 7.18 9.47 -35.52
CA LYS A 449 6.23 8.91 -36.51
C LYS A 449 6.38 7.39 -36.73
N ASP A 450 7.58 6.86 -36.55
CA ASP A 450 7.94 5.45 -36.66
C ASP A 450 7.68 4.65 -35.36
N GLN A 451 7.33 5.33 -34.26
CA GLN A 451 7.13 4.72 -32.95
C GLN A 451 5.66 4.50 -32.57
N GLY A 452 4.75 4.47 -33.54
CA GLY A 452 3.33 4.23 -33.29
C GLY A 452 3.02 2.89 -32.61
N GLN A 453 3.84 1.86 -32.83
CA GLN A 453 3.69 0.54 -32.22
C GLN A 453 4.54 0.35 -30.95
N HIS A 454 5.23 1.38 -30.49
CA HIS A 454 5.98 1.35 -29.23
C HIS A 454 5.04 1.64 -28.06
N PRO A 455 5.38 1.20 -26.84
CA PRO A 455 4.60 1.52 -25.65
C PRO A 455 4.46 3.03 -25.47
N ALA A 456 3.28 3.45 -25.03
CA ALA A 456 2.98 4.83 -24.74
C ALA A 456 3.60 5.21 -23.39
N THR A 457 4.63 6.06 -23.41
CA THR A 457 5.31 6.58 -22.22
C THR A 457 5.17 8.10 -22.09
N ALA A 458 5.73 8.70 -21.03
CA ALA A 458 5.63 10.14 -20.75
C ALA A 458 4.20 10.63 -20.53
N ILE A 459 3.32 9.76 -20.03
CA ILE A 459 1.91 10.09 -19.76
C ILE A 459 1.73 10.23 -18.26
N ALA A 460 1.07 11.31 -17.84
CA ALA A 460 0.75 11.50 -16.43
C ALA A 460 -0.25 10.41 -15.94
N HIS A 461 -0.07 9.92 -14.71
CA HIS A 461 -0.83 8.78 -14.20
C HIS A 461 -2.36 9.00 -14.18
N ASP A 462 -2.79 10.24 -13.90
CA ASP A 462 -4.19 10.67 -14.01
C ASP A 462 -4.74 10.48 -15.44
N ARG A 463 -3.95 10.81 -16.46
CA ARG A 463 -4.32 10.64 -17.87
C ARG A 463 -4.40 9.18 -18.30
N MET A 464 -3.52 8.32 -17.78
CA MET A 464 -3.62 6.87 -17.99
C MET A 464 -4.91 6.30 -17.37
N ARG A 465 -5.28 6.76 -16.17
CA ARG A 465 -6.53 6.37 -15.50
C ARG A 465 -7.76 6.86 -16.26
N ASP A 466 -7.75 8.09 -16.75
CA ASP A 466 -8.83 8.64 -17.59
C ASP A 466 -8.99 7.82 -18.88
N TYR A 467 -7.88 7.47 -19.54
CA TYR A 467 -7.87 6.59 -20.71
C TYR A 467 -8.52 5.25 -20.41
N ALA A 468 -8.10 4.60 -19.32
CA ALA A 468 -8.67 3.33 -18.87
C ALA A 468 -10.18 3.44 -18.62
N ALA A 469 -10.59 4.46 -17.87
CA ALA A 469 -11.98 4.68 -17.48
C ALA A 469 -12.90 4.91 -18.69
N ARG A 470 -12.46 5.68 -19.70
CA ARG A 470 -13.26 5.89 -20.93
C ARG A 470 -13.47 4.60 -21.73
N LEU A 471 -12.57 3.63 -21.61
CA LEU A 471 -12.72 2.30 -22.21
C LEU A 471 -13.52 1.32 -21.33
N GLY A 472 -14.03 1.76 -20.18
CA GLY A 472 -14.67 0.89 -19.20
C GLY A 472 -13.69 -0.16 -18.63
N LYS A 473 -12.42 0.21 -18.53
CA LYS A 473 -11.31 -0.58 -18.02
C LYS A 473 -10.66 0.16 -16.84
N ARG A 474 -9.63 -0.44 -16.24
CA ARG A 474 -8.82 0.14 -15.16
C ARG A 474 -7.35 -0.25 -15.36
N LEU A 475 -6.43 0.36 -14.62
CA LEU A 475 -5.07 -0.21 -14.49
C LEU A 475 -5.14 -1.52 -13.68
N PRO A 476 -4.28 -2.52 -13.96
CA PRO A 476 -4.17 -3.71 -13.13
C PRO A 476 -3.68 -3.34 -11.73
N THR A 477 -4.12 -4.09 -10.72
CA THR A 477 -3.49 -4.04 -9.39
C THR A 477 -2.11 -4.72 -9.44
N PRO A 478 -1.22 -4.46 -8.48
CA PRO A 478 0.07 -5.17 -8.39
C PRO A 478 -0.06 -6.69 -8.37
N ASP A 479 -1.04 -7.21 -7.63
CA ASP A 479 -1.21 -8.64 -7.44
C ASP A 479 -1.72 -9.29 -8.73
N GLU A 480 -2.62 -8.61 -9.45
CA GLU A 480 -3.07 -9.03 -10.77
C GLU A 480 -1.94 -9.00 -11.80
N TRP A 481 -1.09 -7.97 -11.76
CA TRP A 481 0.08 -7.88 -12.62
C TRP A 481 1.07 -9.00 -12.32
N GLU A 482 1.39 -9.25 -11.04
CA GLU A 482 2.31 -10.30 -10.59
C GLU A 482 1.80 -11.68 -11.01
N VAL A 483 0.52 -11.97 -10.79
CA VAL A 483 -0.10 -13.22 -11.24
C VAL A 483 -0.03 -13.33 -12.77
N ALA A 484 -0.37 -12.26 -13.50
CA ALA A 484 -0.33 -12.25 -14.96
C ALA A 484 1.07 -12.52 -15.52
N ALA A 485 2.11 -12.02 -14.85
CA ALA A 485 3.51 -12.16 -15.25
C ALA A 485 4.04 -13.58 -14.96
N ARG A 486 3.89 -14.04 -13.71
CA ARG A 486 4.51 -15.29 -13.23
C ARG A 486 3.75 -16.54 -13.63
N GLY A 487 2.49 -16.41 -14.00
CA GLY A 487 1.64 -17.53 -14.36
C GLY A 487 1.23 -18.39 -13.15
N PRO A 488 0.49 -19.49 -13.40
CA PRO A 488 -0.05 -20.35 -12.35
C PRO A 488 1.00 -21.11 -11.55
N ASP A 489 2.19 -21.31 -12.13
CA ASP A 489 3.30 -22.06 -11.54
C ASP A 489 4.30 -21.16 -10.80
N GLY A 490 4.07 -19.85 -10.78
CA GLY A 490 4.88 -18.90 -10.01
C GLY A 490 6.31 -18.73 -10.53
N HIS A 491 6.48 -18.70 -11.86
CA HIS A 491 7.79 -18.58 -12.48
C HIS A 491 8.54 -17.32 -12.05
N ASP A 492 9.87 -17.38 -12.10
CA ASP A 492 10.73 -16.22 -11.84
C ASP A 492 10.71 -15.23 -13.03
N TYR A 493 10.57 -15.75 -14.26
CA TYR A 493 10.37 -14.99 -15.49
C TYR A 493 9.05 -15.41 -16.17
N PRO A 494 8.42 -14.55 -16.99
CA PRO A 494 7.22 -14.93 -17.75
C PRO A 494 7.41 -16.19 -18.61
N TRP A 495 8.64 -16.46 -19.06
CA TRP A 495 9.01 -17.65 -19.86
C TRP A 495 9.45 -18.88 -19.06
N GLY A 496 9.65 -18.78 -17.74
CA GLY A 496 10.18 -19.89 -16.92
C GLY A 496 11.10 -19.41 -15.80
N ASN A 497 11.85 -20.31 -15.18
CA ASN A 497 12.76 -19.95 -14.06
C ASN A 497 14.20 -19.66 -14.51
N ASP A 498 14.54 -19.96 -15.76
CA ASP A 498 15.88 -19.77 -16.29
C ASP A 498 16.03 -18.39 -16.94
N TYR A 499 17.11 -17.69 -16.62
CA TYR A 499 17.46 -16.43 -17.29
C TYR A 499 17.72 -16.64 -18.79
N VAL A 500 17.12 -15.79 -19.62
CA VAL A 500 17.30 -15.78 -21.08
C VAL A 500 17.85 -14.41 -21.51
N PRO A 501 19.11 -14.35 -22.01
CA PRO A 501 19.67 -13.10 -22.54
C PRO A 501 18.82 -12.51 -23.67
N GLY A 502 18.56 -11.21 -23.63
CA GLY A 502 17.71 -10.50 -24.59
C GLY A 502 16.22 -10.88 -24.49
N GLY A 503 15.80 -11.50 -23.38
CA GLY A 503 14.41 -11.84 -23.08
C GLY A 503 13.54 -10.62 -22.76
N ALA A 504 14.15 -9.50 -22.35
CA ALA A 504 13.52 -8.22 -22.06
C ALA A 504 14.34 -7.06 -22.65
N ASN A 505 13.79 -5.84 -22.67
CA ASN A 505 14.49 -4.64 -23.15
C ASN A 505 15.22 -3.89 -22.02
N LEU A 506 14.55 -3.78 -20.87
CA LEU A 506 14.97 -2.91 -19.78
C LEU A 506 16.20 -3.48 -19.08
N LYS A 507 17.32 -2.76 -19.07
CA LYS A 507 18.54 -3.12 -18.33
C LYS A 507 18.62 -2.37 -17.01
N TRP A 508 19.42 -2.88 -16.07
CA TRP A 508 19.72 -2.27 -14.77
C TRP A 508 20.14 -0.79 -14.84
N SER A 509 20.71 -0.35 -15.97
CA SER A 509 21.14 1.04 -16.20
C SER A 509 20.12 1.94 -16.90
N GLY A 510 18.90 1.48 -17.19
CA GLY A 510 17.92 2.23 -17.99
C GLY A 510 18.29 2.37 -19.47
N GLU A 511 19.38 1.77 -19.91
CA GLU A 511 19.90 1.94 -21.28
C GLU A 511 19.33 0.89 -22.25
N GLY A 512 18.16 1.20 -22.80
CA GLY A 512 17.60 0.55 -23.97
C GLY A 512 16.48 1.39 -24.58
N ALA A 513 16.53 1.71 -25.87
CA ALA A 513 15.38 2.32 -26.55
C ALA A 513 14.22 1.31 -26.55
N ALA A 514 13.01 1.73 -26.17
CA ALA A 514 11.81 0.90 -26.24
C ALA A 514 11.67 0.25 -27.63
N ARG A 515 11.08 -0.93 -27.70
CA ARG A 515 10.81 -1.65 -28.95
C ARG A 515 9.31 -1.68 -29.23
N PRO A 516 8.88 -2.01 -30.47
CA PRO A 516 7.48 -2.27 -30.74
C PRO A 516 6.93 -3.34 -29.78
N VAL A 517 5.72 -3.14 -29.27
CA VAL A 517 5.06 -4.10 -28.38
C VAL A 517 5.00 -5.49 -29.04
N GLY A 518 5.22 -6.54 -28.27
CA GLY A 518 5.28 -7.94 -28.71
C GLY A 518 6.60 -8.35 -29.35
N SER A 519 7.62 -7.49 -29.34
CA SER A 519 8.95 -7.82 -29.90
C SER A 519 9.67 -8.92 -29.12
N PHE A 520 9.35 -9.09 -27.82
CA PHE A 520 9.95 -10.09 -26.95
C PHE A 520 9.12 -11.37 -26.95
N ARG A 521 9.16 -12.15 -28.04
CA ARG A 521 8.31 -13.35 -28.20
C ARG A 521 8.46 -14.41 -27.10
N LYS A 522 9.62 -14.47 -26.45
CA LYS A 522 9.86 -15.37 -25.33
C LYS A 522 9.17 -14.86 -24.07
N ASP A 523 9.03 -13.56 -23.91
CA ASP A 523 8.33 -12.88 -22.82
C ASP A 523 6.80 -12.96 -22.94
N CYS A 524 6.32 -14.18 -23.22
CA CYS A 524 4.91 -14.50 -23.21
C CYS A 524 4.63 -15.30 -21.94
N SER A 525 3.86 -14.72 -21.01
CA SER A 525 3.48 -15.40 -19.78
C SER A 525 2.63 -16.63 -20.06
N ALA A 526 2.49 -17.51 -19.06
CA ALA A 526 1.62 -18.69 -19.17
C ALA A 526 0.15 -18.36 -19.49
N PHE A 527 -0.29 -17.12 -19.22
CA PHE A 527 -1.62 -16.62 -19.57
C PHE A 527 -1.70 -15.96 -20.95
N GLY A 528 -0.57 -15.78 -21.63
CA GLY A 528 -0.49 -15.19 -22.96
C GLY A 528 -0.28 -13.68 -23.00
N CYS A 529 0.11 -13.05 -21.88
CA CYS A 529 0.54 -11.64 -21.84
C CYS A 529 1.96 -11.51 -22.38
N TYR A 530 2.22 -10.50 -23.20
CA TYR A 530 3.54 -10.19 -23.72
C TYR A 530 4.19 -9.01 -22.99
N ASP A 531 5.52 -8.94 -23.12
CA ASP A 531 6.37 -7.84 -22.64
C ASP A 531 6.33 -7.63 -21.12
N MET A 532 5.93 -8.67 -20.36
CA MET A 532 5.76 -8.62 -18.91
C MET A 532 7.10 -8.49 -18.15
N ALA A 533 8.21 -8.98 -18.71
CA ALA A 533 9.54 -8.88 -18.12
C ALA A 533 10.21 -7.52 -18.36
N GLY A 534 9.67 -6.70 -19.28
CA GLY A 534 10.01 -5.28 -19.37
C GLY A 534 10.47 -4.83 -20.75
N ASN A 535 9.55 -4.24 -21.51
CA ASN A 535 9.86 -3.33 -22.62
C ASN A 535 10.03 -1.89 -22.11
N VAL A 536 9.14 -1.47 -21.20
CA VAL A 536 9.23 -0.29 -20.32
C VAL A 536 8.81 -0.67 -18.89
N MET A 537 9.02 0.23 -17.92
CA MET A 537 8.43 0.06 -16.58
C MET A 537 6.94 0.38 -16.64
N GLU A 538 6.10 -0.34 -15.90
CA GLU A 538 4.65 -0.15 -15.96
C GLU A 538 4.03 0.39 -14.69
N LEU A 539 3.05 1.28 -14.86
CA LEU A 539 2.20 1.77 -13.79
C LEU A 539 1.09 0.78 -13.46
N THR A 540 1.01 0.38 -12.19
CA THR A 540 -0.15 -0.31 -11.62
C THR A 540 -1.07 0.66 -10.89
N HIS A 541 -2.27 0.20 -10.50
CA HIS A 541 -3.32 1.03 -9.92
C HIS A 541 -2.88 1.87 -8.70
N ASP A 542 -1.90 1.40 -7.92
CA ASP A 542 -1.34 2.04 -6.72
C ASP A 542 0.08 2.63 -6.93
N GLY A 543 0.53 2.74 -8.19
CA GLY A 543 1.82 3.33 -8.57
C GLY A 543 2.84 2.30 -9.08
N VAL A 544 4.14 2.66 -8.97
CA VAL A 544 5.27 1.75 -9.19
C VAL A 544 5.63 1.16 -7.82
N LYS A 545 5.41 -0.14 -7.61
CA LYS A 545 5.78 -0.80 -6.33
C LYS A 545 7.12 -1.52 -6.43
N GLU A 546 7.93 -1.36 -5.39
CA GLU A 546 9.28 -1.92 -5.22
C GLU A 546 9.36 -3.47 -5.13
N HIS A 547 8.22 -4.19 -5.22
CA HIS A 547 8.15 -5.61 -4.83
C HIS A 547 7.53 -6.55 -5.88
N LEU A 548 7.44 -6.16 -7.15
CA LEU A 548 6.95 -7.05 -8.20
C LEU A 548 8.04 -8.06 -8.59
N ARG A 549 8.01 -9.26 -7.99
CA ARG A 549 8.77 -10.42 -8.51
C ARG A 549 8.12 -10.80 -9.85
N GLY A 550 8.66 -10.31 -10.95
CA GLY A 550 8.08 -10.52 -12.28
C GLY A 550 8.48 -9.49 -13.35
N GLY A 551 9.17 -8.39 -12.98
CA GLY A 551 9.78 -7.45 -13.94
C GLY A 551 11.28 -7.68 -14.06
N CYS A 552 11.71 -8.83 -14.58
CA CYS A 552 13.13 -9.13 -14.66
C CYS A 552 13.80 -8.41 -15.83
N PHE A 553 14.65 -7.44 -15.48
CA PHE A 553 15.60 -6.77 -16.35
C PHE A 553 16.42 -7.76 -17.19
N ASP A 554 16.93 -7.33 -18.35
CA ASP A 554 17.90 -8.09 -19.16
C ASP A 554 19.30 -8.12 -18.47
N SER A 555 19.34 -8.58 -17.23
CA SER A 555 20.54 -8.82 -16.43
C SER A 555 20.47 -10.19 -15.76
N LYS A 556 21.61 -10.88 -15.77
CA LYS A 556 21.76 -12.17 -15.08
C LYS A 556 21.72 -11.90 -13.57
N PRO A 557 20.85 -12.57 -12.79
CA PRO A 557 20.85 -12.39 -11.34
C PRO A 557 22.20 -12.84 -10.78
N GLU A 558 22.95 -11.92 -10.14
CA GLU A 558 24.01 -12.35 -9.23
C GLU A 558 23.37 -13.11 -8.08
N LYS A 559 24.06 -14.15 -7.58
CA LYS A 559 23.52 -15.29 -6.83
C LYS A 559 22.71 -15.00 -5.56
N ASP A 560 22.53 -13.75 -5.16
CA ASP A 560 21.82 -13.34 -3.94
C ASP A 560 20.66 -12.33 -4.17
N LEU A 561 20.21 -12.11 -5.41
CA LEU A 561 19.18 -11.09 -5.74
C LEU A 561 17.92 -11.67 -6.41
N LEU A 562 17.36 -12.72 -5.82
CA LEU A 562 15.96 -13.16 -6.07
C LEU A 562 14.95 -12.52 -5.08
N VAL A 563 15.38 -11.48 -4.36
CA VAL A 563 14.65 -10.75 -3.30
C VAL A 563 14.57 -9.27 -3.73
N PRO A 564 13.44 -8.57 -3.54
CA PRO A 564 13.13 -7.31 -4.21
C PRO A 564 14.16 -6.22 -3.89
N PHE A 565 14.60 -5.51 -4.91
CA PHE A 565 15.44 -4.33 -4.75
C PHE A 565 14.64 -3.18 -4.15
N THR A 566 14.79 -2.99 -2.85
CA THR A 566 14.59 -1.70 -2.18
C THR A 566 15.67 -0.74 -2.66
N GLY A 567 15.26 0.31 -3.37
CA GLY A 567 16.16 1.34 -3.85
C GLY A 567 15.36 2.57 -4.29
N PHE A 568 15.66 3.72 -3.68
CA PHE A 568 15.10 5.01 -4.08
C PHE A 568 15.52 5.34 -5.50
N PHE A 569 14.57 5.30 -6.42
CA PHE A 569 14.75 5.85 -7.75
C PHE A 569 13.61 6.82 -8.04
N THR A 570 13.98 8.09 -8.22
CA THR A 570 13.11 9.09 -8.84
C THR A 570 13.03 8.76 -10.32
N TYR A 571 12.13 7.86 -10.71
CA TYR A 571 11.91 7.59 -12.14
C TYR A 571 11.15 8.75 -12.77
N HIS A 572 11.65 9.24 -13.90
CA HIS A 572 10.97 10.26 -14.68
C HIS A 572 9.76 9.63 -15.39
N HIS A 573 8.66 10.39 -15.53
CA HIS A 573 7.44 9.94 -16.23
C HIS A 573 7.71 9.41 -17.65
N ASP A 574 8.83 9.82 -18.24
CA ASP A 574 9.22 9.58 -19.62
C ASP A 574 9.49 8.09 -19.94
N GLU A 575 9.70 7.25 -18.91
CA GLU A 575 10.03 5.82 -19.04
C GLU A 575 8.91 4.88 -18.57
N LEU A 576 7.76 5.41 -18.16
CA LEU A 576 6.63 4.63 -17.64
C LEU A 576 5.57 4.39 -18.71
N GLY A 577 5.34 3.12 -19.04
CA GLY A 577 4.19 2.64 -19.81
C GLY A 577 3.05 2.14 -18.94
N PHE A 578 2.03 1.56 -19.56
CA PHE A 578 0.88 1.01 -18.86
C PHE A 578 0.11 0.00 -19.74
N ARG A 579 -0.64 -0.87 -19.06
CA ARG A 579 -1.60 -1.79 -19.65
C ARG A 579 -2.91 -1.72 -18.88
N LEU A 580 -4.01 -2.18 -19.47
CA LEU A 580 -5.32 -2.13 -18.84
C LEU A 580 -5.80 -3.50 -18.39
N ALA A 581 -6.64 -3.50 -17.37
CA ALA A 581 -7.37 -4.63 -16.84
C ALA A 581 -8.87 -4.34 -16.81
N LYS A 582 -9.69 -5.39 -16.79
CA LYS A 582 -11.15 -5.31 -16.73
C LYS A 582 -11.72 -6.47 -15.92
N ASP A 583 -12.62 -6.15 -15.00
CA ASP A 583 -13.27 -7.16 -14.18
C ASP A 583 -14.16 -8.09 -15.01
N VAL A 584 -14.19 -9.36 -14.63
CA VAL A 584 -15.11 -10.33 -15.25
C VAL A 584 -16.51 -10.13 -14.66
N SER A 585 -17.47 -9.72 -15.49
CA SER A 585 -18.89 -9.64 -15.08
C SER A 585 -19.46 -11.03 -14.79
N LEU A 586 -20.09 -11.20 -13.62
CA LEU A 586 -20.76 -12.45 -13.21
C LEU A 586 -21.86 -12.88 -14.20
N LEU A 587 -22.61 -11.91 -14.73
CA LEU A 587 -23.64 -12.12 -15.75
C LEU A 587 -23.05 -12.63 -17.07
N ARG A 588 -21.90 -12.08 -17.48
CA ARG A 588 -21.17 -12.53 -18.67
C ARG A 588 -20.59 -13.93 -18.46
N THR A 589 -20.08 -14.21 -17.27
CA THR A 589 -19.59 -15.55 -16.86
C THR A 589 -20.70 -16.60 -16.95
N ILE A 590 -21.89 -16.31 -16.41
CA ILE A 590 -23.06 -17.20 -16.50
C ILE A 590 -23.47 -17.42 -17.97
N LEU A 591 -23.51 -16.34 -18.76
CA LEU A 591 -23.83 -16.43 -20.20
C LEU A 591 -22.79 -17.26 -20.97
N ASP A 592 -21.52 -17.13 -20.62
CA ASP A 592 -20.46 -17.90 -21.27
C ASP A 592 -20.46 -19.37 -20.81
N TRP A 593 -20.76 -19.66 -19.54
CA TRP A 593 -21.02 -21.04 -19.10
C TRP A 593 -22.23 -21.67 -19.82
N LEU A 594 -23.30 -20.90 -20.04
CA LEU A 594 -24.46 -21.33 -20.82
C LEU A 594 -24.08 -21.61 -22.28
N LYS A 595 -23.26 -20.75 -22.91
CA LYS A 595 -22.73 -20.99 -24.27
C LYS A 595 -21.83 -22.24 -24.31
N LEU A 596 -21.01 -22.48 -23.29
CA LEU A 596 -20.17 -23.67 -23.19
C LEU A 596 -21.03 -24.94 -23.14
N LEU A 597 -22.08 -24.93 -22.31
CA LEU A 597 -23.03 -26.05 -22.19
C LEU A 597 -23.76 -26.31 -23.52
N LEU A 598 -24.20 -25.25 -24.20
CA LEU A 598 -24.83 -25.33 -25.53
C LEU A 598 -23.87 -25.88 -26.59
N ALA A 599 -22.63 -25.43 -26.62
CA ALA A 599 -21.60 -25.92 -27.55
C ALA A 599 -21.26 -27.40 -27.29
N LEU A 600 -21.12 -27.80 -26.02
CA LEU A 600 -20.92 -29.20 -25.63
C LEU A 600 -22.10 -30.07 -26.07
N ALA A 601 -23.34 -29.61 -25.86
CA ALA A 601 -24.53 -30.33 -26.29
C ALA A 601 -24.59 -30.51 -27.82
N LEU A 602 -24.23 -29.47 -28.58
CA LEU A 602 -24.20 -29.53 -30.05
C LEU A 602 -23.14 -30.51 -30.56
N ILE A 603 -21.95 -30.53 -29.95
CA ILE A 603 -20.86 -31.44 -30.32
C ILE A 603 -21.22 -32.88 -29.98
N VAL A 604 -21.82 -33.14 -28.81
CA VAL A 604 -22.32 -34.47 -28.45
C VAL A 604 -23.35 -34.94 -29.46
N ALA A 605 -24.27 -34.08 -29.89
CA ALA A 605 -25.25 -34.42 -30.93
C ALA A 605 -24.59 -34.75 -32.28
N VAL A 606 -23.60 -33.97 -32.72
CA VAL A 606 -22.88 -34.23 -33.99
C VAL A 606 -22.06 -35.52 -33.93
N VAL A 607 -21.41 -35.83 -32.80
CA VAL A 607 -20.66 -37.08 -32.58
C VAL A 607 -21.57 -38.29 -32.43
N TRP A 608 -22.85 -38.09 -32.11
CA TRP A 608 -23.83 -39.18 -32.04
C TRP A 608 -24.49 -39.46 -33.39
N ILE A 609 -24.50 -38.48 -34.30
CA ILE A 609 -25.04 -38.57 -35.67
C ILE A 609 -24.00 -39.10 -36.66
N LEU A 610 -22.70 -38.88 -36.42
CA LEU A 610 -21.56 -39.42 -37.18
C LEU A 610 -21.06 -40.73 -36.57
#